data_AF-A0A5C5T775-F1
#
_entry.id   AF-A0A5C5T775-F1
#
_cell.length_a   1.000
_cell.length_b   1.000
_cell.length_c   1.000
_cell.angle_alpha   90.00
_cell.angle_beta   90.00
_cell.angle_gamma   90.00
#
_symmetry.space_group_name_H-M   'P 1'
#
loop_
_entity.id
_entity.type
_entity.pdbx_description
1 polymer ?
#
loop_
_entity_poly.entity_id
_entity_poly.type
_entity_poly.pdbx_seq_one_letter_code
_entity_poly.pdbx_strand_id
1 'polypeptide(L)' 'MKTATVLLLLLVVMHAITVLNILLFSGKLNDLVFFFNSALCFSAVAYYVWKADMSKKKKA' A
#
# COMPACT_ATOMS: atom_id res chain seq x y z
N MET A 1 3.69 -7.97 -14.76
CA MET A 1 2.62 -8.45 -13.87
C MET A 1 1.51 -7.42 -13.82
N LYS A 2 0.22 -7.82 -13.80
CA LYS A 2 -0.92 -6.89 -13.69
C LYS A 2 -0.70 -5.99 -12.47
N THR A 3 -0.95 -4.69 -12.58
CA THR A 3 -0.87 -3.74 -11.46
C THR A 3 -1.56 -4.23 -10.20
N ALA A 4 -2.67 -4.95 -10.37
CA ALA A 4 -3.42 -5.60 -9.31
C ALA A 4 -2.55 -6.53 -8.43
N THR A 5 -1.59 -7.26 -9.01
CA THR A 5 -0.70 -8.16 -8.27
C THR A 5 0.23 -7.39 -7.33
N VAL A 6 0.72 -6.23 -7.76
CA VAL A 6 1.60 -5.37 -6.93
C VAL A 6 0.81 -4.74 -5.78
N LEU A 7 -0.42 -4.30 -6.04
CA LEU A 7 -1.34 -3.79 -5.02
C LEU A 7 -1.67 -4.85 -3.96
N LEU A 8 -1.96 -6.08 -4.39
CA LEU A 8 -2.22 -7.20 -3.47
C LEU A 8 -1.01 -7.52 -2.60
N LEU A 9 0.19 -7.54 -3.20
CA LEU A 9 1.42 -7.81 -2.48
C LEU A 9 1.70 -6.73 -1.41
N LEU A 10 1.49 -5.46 -1.74
CA LEU A 10 1.59 -4.35 -0.80
C LEU A 10 0.61 -4.47 0.36
N LEU A 11 -0.64 -4.86 0.08
CA LEU A 11 -1.67 -5.01 1.09
C LEU A 11 -1.34 -6.14 2.08
N VAL A 12 -0.82 -7.26 1.59
CA VAL A 12 -0.37 -8.38 2.44
C VAL A 12 0.79 -7.94 3.34
N VAL A 13 1.76 -7.19 2.82
CA VAL A 13 2.91 -6.69 3.59
C VAL A 13 2.46 -5.71 4.67
N MET A 14 1.57 -4.77 4.36
CA MET A 14 1.00 -3.84 5.35
C MET A 14 0.30 -4.58 6.48
N HIS A 15 -0.49 -5.59 6.13
CA HIS A 15 -1.22 -6.38 7.13
C HIS A 15 -0.26 -7.18 8.01
N ALA A 16 0.74 -7.82 7.43
CA ALA A 16 1.75 -8.57 8.17
C ALA A 16 2.53 -7.69 9.16
N ILE A 17 2.94 -6.48 8.75
CA ILE A 17 3.66 -5.53 9.63
C ILE A 17 2.78 -5.08 10.79
N THR A 18 1.49 -4.84 10.52
CA THR A 18 0.52 -4.44 11.56
C THR A 18 0.33 -5.55 12.60
N VAL A 19 0.17 -6.79 12.14
CA VAL A 19 0.02 -7.96 13.02
C VAL A 19 1.30 -8.24 13.81
N LEU A 20 2.48 -8.16 13.17
CA LEU A 20 3.77 -8.30 13.87
C LEU A 20 3.96 -7.23 14.95
N ASN A 21 3.57 -5.99 14.69
CA ASN A 21 3.69 -4.91 15.68
C ASN A 21 2.77 -5.13 16.89
N ILE A 22 1.55 -5.62 16.66
CA ILE A 22 0.63 -5.96 17.74
C ILE A 22 1.16 -7.13 18.57
N LEU A 23 1.71 -8.16 17.91
CA LEU A 23 2.20 -9.37 18.57
C LEU A 23 3.54 -9.19 19.31
N LEU A 24 4.51 -8.46 18.74
CA LEU A 24 5.86 -8.34 19.29
C LEU A 24 6.07 -7.09 20.13
N PHE A 25 5.38 -5.99 19.82
CA PHE A 25 5.57 -4.69 20.47
C PHE A 25 4.34 -4.26 21.27
N SER A 26 3.33 -5.12 21.43
CA SER A 26 2.06 -4.82 22.11
C SER A 26 1.39 -3.54 21.59
N GLY A 27 1.58 -3.21 20.30
CA GLY A 27 1.01 -2.02 19.69
C GLY A 27 1.73 -0.70 20.04
N LYS A 28 2.91 -0.73 20.66
CA LYS A 28 3.64 0.49 21.03
C LYS A 28 4.11 1.33 19.83
N LEU A 29 4.28 0.70 18.67
CA LEU A 29 4.63 1.37 17.41
C LEU A 29 3.41 1.54 16.48
N ASN A 30 2.18 1.43 17.02
CA ASN A 30 0.97 1.45 16.20
C ASN A 30 0.81 2.75 15.42
N ASP A 31 1.14 3.91 16.01
CA ASP A 31 1.16 5.18 15.29
C ASP A 31 2.13 5.19 14.09
N LEU A 32 3.32 4.63 14.26
CA LEU A 32 4.33 4.58 13.20
C LEU A 32 3.92 3.62 12.07
N VAL A 33 3.40 2.44 12.43
CA VAL A 33 2.91 1.46 11.46
C VAL A 33 1.68 1.97 10.73
N PHE A 34 0.78 2.66 11.44
CA PHE A 34 -0.39 3.31 10.85
C PHE A 34 0.02 4.40 9.85
N PHE A 35 0.98 5.27 10.23
CA PHE A 35 1.53 6.29 9.33
C PHE A 35 2.14 5.67 8.07
N PHE A 36 2.93 4.61 8.22
CA PHE A 36 3.53 3.89 7.09
C PHE A 36 2.47 3.27 6.18
N ASN A 37 1.45 2.65 6.77
CA ASN A 37 0.34 2.04 6.06
C ASN A 37 -0.45 3.09 5.26
N SER A 38 -0.81 4.22 5.88
CA SER A 38 -1.48 5.34 5.18
C SER A 38 -0.63 5.91 4.03
N ALA A 39 0.68 6.09 4.23
CA ALA A 39 1.58 6.62 3.22
C ALA A 39 1.71 5.68 2.00
N LEU A 40 1.88 4.37 2.25
CA LEU A 40 1.93 3.36 1.18
C LEU A 40 0.56 3.19 0.48
N CYS A 41 -0.55 3.39 1.19
CA CYS A 41 -1.88 3.32 0.59
C CYS A 41 -2.09 4.51 -0.37
N PHE A 42 -1.73 5.72 0.06
CA PHE A 42 -1.74 6.91 -0.79
C PHE A 42 -0.80 6.79 -1.99
N SER A 43 0.41 6.22 -1.81
CA SER A 43 1.34 6.02 -2.93
C SER A 43 0.82 5.00 -3.93
N ALA A 44 0.18 3.91 -3.46
CA ALA A 44 -0.45 2.92 -4.32
C ALA A 44 -1.63 3.51 -5.12
N VAL A 45 -2.46 4.34 -4.48
CA VAL A 45 -3.55 5.06 -5.15
C VAL A 45 -3.01 6.06 -6.17
N ALA A 46 -2.02 6.87 -5.80
CA ALA A 46 -1.38 7.83 -6.71
C ALA A 46 -0.75 7.13 -7.92
N TYR A 47 -0.06 6.01 -7.71
CA TYR A 47 0.52 5.20 -8.78
C TYR A 47 -0.56 4.57 -9.67
N TYR A 48 -1.67 4.11 -9.09
CA TYR A 48 -2.80 3.59 -9.85
C TYR A 48 -3.47 4.67 -10.71
N VAL A 49 -3.75 5.85 -10.14
CA VAL A 49 -4.32 7.01 -10.85
C VAL A 49 -3.39 7.46 -11.97
N TRP A 50 -2.10 7.61 -11.69
CA TRP A 50 -1.10 7.98 -12.70
C TRP A 50 -1.03 6.97 -13.85
N LYS A 51 -1.07 5.68 -13.55
CA LYS A 51 -1.08 4.64 -14.59
C LYS A 51 -2.41 4.61 -15.36
N ALA A 52 -3.54 4.89 -14.71
CA ALA A 52 -4.84 5.00 -15.36
C ALA A 52 -4.88 6.19 -16.34
N ASP A 53 -4.28 7.32 -15.96
CA ASP A 53 -4.16 8.51 -16.81
C ASP A 53 -3.25 8.25 -18.03
N MET A 54 -2.09 7.64 -17.82
CA MET A 54 -1.19 7.19 -18.89
C MET A 54 -1.83 6.17 -19.84
N SER A 55 -2.67 5.26 -19.31
CA SER A 55 -3.41 4.30 -20.12
C SER A 55 -4.55 4.94 -20.92
N LYS A 56 -5.12 6.07 -20.48
CA LYS A 56 -6.07 6.86 -21.27
C LYS A 56 -5.36 7.61 -22.40
N LYS A 57 -4.18 8.19 -22.14
CA LYS A 57 -3.35 8.88 -23.15
C LYS A 57 -2.90 7.98 -24.30
N LYS A 58 -2.75 6.67 -24.08
CA LYS A 58 -2.34 5.71 -25.11
C LYS A 58 -3.48 5.28 -26.05
N LYS A 59 -4.73 5.70 -25.79
CA LYS A 59 -5.92 5.37 -26.60
C LYS A 59 -6.47 6.54 -27.42
N ALA A 60 -5.86 7.72 -27.35
CA ALA A 60 -6.13 8.87 -28.21
C ALA A 60 -5.02 9.02 -29.24
#